data_AF-A0A1A9AIL5-F1
#
_entry.id   AF-A0A1A9AIL5-F1
#
_cell.length_a   1.000
_cell.length_b   1.000
_cell.length_c   1.000
_cell.angle_alpha   90.00
_cell.angle_beta   90.00
_cell.angle_gamma   90.00
#
_symmetry.space_group_name_H-M   'P 1'
#
loop_
_entity.id
_entity.type
_entity.pdbx_description
1 polymer ?
#
loop_
_entity_poly.entity_id
_entity_poly.type
_entity_poly.pdbx_seq_one_letter_code
_entity_poly.pdbx_strand_id
1 'polypeptide(L)'
;MTKNISEKDLPSKKFEELKDKIQYKTLEGYVKTGTEDDNIDKWIQSFKSNVEIYLSDSSKRFSFSDAKHCKDFNYLINMITSKINSLPNPIYKRVLWSDEIKQWRVDYYSRNIHIKCEEGDKYNDHKLKDLYDFCEDNIFIQKKHSEIKKSNQCDGIISNMSDRISKLKPKKEMFLRKIQRAEIPDVPCDPNILDSTFPSFTCTPSSKPSSETGQHGIRSSHTDRRESSKILLIEPLPSFGVSNDGRHESLAVTEEGKPSNDSSSDTIGLVSLPIFGVLALSFVLYRVNLTF
;
A
#
# COMPACT_ATOMS: atom_id res chain seq x y z
N MET A 1 -19.75 14.27 8.91
CA MET A 1 -18.70 15.12 8.31
C MET A 1 -18.01 14.32 7.21
N THR A 2 -18.00 14.80 5.96
CA THR A 2 -17.25 14.16 4.88
C THR A 2 -15.76 14.30 5.17
N LYS A 3 -14.98 13.22 5.13
CA LYS A 3 -13.54 13.27 5.32
C LYS A 3 -12.93 14.15 4.22
N ASN A 4 -12.13 15.14 4.62
CA ASN A 4 -11.49 16.04 3.66
C ASN A 4 -10.28 15.33 3.05
N ILE A 5 -10.49 14.61 1.95
CA ILE A 5 -9.44 13.84 1.26
C ILE A 5 -8.43 14.80 0.64
N SER A 6 -7.16 14.55 0.90
CA SER A 6 -6.01 15.33 0.43
C SER A 6 -5.04 14.46 -0.37
N GLU A 7 -3.99 15.06 -0.94
CA GLU A 7 -2.91 14.31 -1.59
C GLU A 7 -2.26 13.27 -0.68
N LYS A 8 -2.18 13.53 0.64
CA LYS A 8 -1.57 12.60 1.61
C LYS A 8 -2.40 11.33 1.84
N ASP A 9 -3.67 11.36 1.44
CA ASP A 9 -4.56 10.20 1.50
C ASP A 9 -4.42 9.30 0.26
N LEU A 10 -3.69 9.74 -0.78
CA LEU A 10 -3.44 8.91 -1.95
C LEU A 10 -2.60 7.67 -1.57
N PRO A 11 -2.98 6.47 -2.04
CA PRO A 11 -2.27 5.22 -1.73
C PRO A 11 -0.76 5.29 -1.95
N SER A 12 -0.30 5.86 -3.06
CA SER A 12 1.14 5.95 -3.37
C SER A 12 1.94 6.75 -2.34
N LYS A 13 1.31 7.70 -1.62
CA LYS A 13 1.98 8.50 -0.57
C LYS A 13 2.32 7.69 0.67
N LYS A 14 1.67 6.55 0.89
CA LYS A 14 1.99 5.66 2.01
C LYS A 14 3.41 5.11 1.91
N PHE A 15 3.91 4.91 0.69
CA PHE A 15 5.29 4.53 0.46
C PHE A 15 6.29 5.62 0.89
N GLU A 16 5.99 6.88 0.54
CA GLU A 16 6.83 8.03 0.95
C GLU A 16 6.73 8.29 2.45
N GLU A 17 5.56 8.11 3.06
CA GLU A 17 5.37 8.17 4.51
C GLU A 17 6.26 7.13 5.22
N LEU A 18 6.31 5.90 4.71
CA LEU A 18 7.17 4.86 5.25
C LEU A 18 8.66 5.22 5.12
N LYS A 19 9.10 5.77 3.98
CA LYS A 19 10.49 6.24 3.79
C LYS A 19 10.90 7.29 4.81
N ASP A 20 10.01 8.24 5.11
CA ASP A 20 10.25 9.25 6.13
C ASP A 20 10.35 8.61 7.53
N LYS A 21 9.48 7.64 7.83
CA LYS A 21 9.48 6.93 9.13
C LYS A 21 10.75 6.12 9.37
N ILE A 22 11.27 5.45 8.34
CA ILE A 22 12.54 4.73 8.45
C ILE A 22 13.77 5.64 8.32
N GLN A 23 13.57 6.95 8.25
CA GLN A 23 14.65 7.93 8.11
C GLN A 23 15.56 7.63 6.91
N TYR A 24 14.97 7.32 5.76
CA TYR A 24 15.72 6.92 4.56
C TYR A 24 16.75 7.97 4.13
N LYS A 25 16.43 9.26 4.28
CA LYS A 25 17.35 10.37 3.97
C LYS A 25 18.63 10.34 4.82
N THR A 26 18.58 9.81 6.04
CA THR A 26 19.76 9.64 6.90
C THR A 26 20.73 8.64 6.27
N LEU A 27 20.23 7.50 5.80
CA LEU A 27 21.02 6.52 5.05
C LEU A 27 21.61 7.11 3.77
N GLU A 28 20.84 7.93 3.04
CA GLU A 28 21.38 8.63 1.87
C GLU A 28 22.50 9.62 2.22
N GLY A 29 22.42 10.26 3.39
CA GLY A 29 23.48 11.10 3.93
C GLY A 29 24.77 10.32 4.15
N TYR A 30 24.68 9.15 4.79
CA TYR A 30 25.83 8.27 5.05
C TYR A 30 26.58 7.86 3.77
N VAL A 31 25.87 7.63 2.67
CA VAL A 31 26.50 7.33 1.37
C VAL A 31 27.32 8.51 0.84
N LYS A 32 26.90 9.75 1.11
CA LYS A 32 27.57 10.96 0.60
C LYS A 32 28.76 11.38 1.43
N THR A 33 28.65 11.33 2.76
CA THR A 33 29.64 11.88 3.69
C THR A 33 30.49 10.80 4.36
N GLY A 34 30.12 9.53 4.23
CA GLY A 34 30.58 8.47 5.11
C GLY A 34 29.93 8.57 6.50
N THR A 35 30.08 7.51 7.28
CA THR A 35 29.66 7.44 8.69
C THR A 35 30.37 6.29 9.39
N GLU A 36 30.33 6.29 10.72
CA GLU A 36 30.82 5.21 11.55
C GLU A 36 29.88 3.99 11.49
N ASP A 37 30.46 2.81 11.66
CA ASP A 37 29.72 1.54 11.60
C ASP A 37 28.58 1.48 12.63
N ASP A 38 28.84 1.95 13.86
CA ASP A 38 27.85 2.03 14.93
C ASP A 38 26.60 2.85 14.55
N ASN A 39 26.76 3.88 13.71
CA ASN A 39 25.63 4.70 13.26
C ASN A 39 24.79 3.97 12.21
N ILE A 40 25.40 3.08 11.43
CA ILE A 40 24.69 2.23 10.47
C ILE A 40 23.95 1.13 11.22
N ASP A 41 24.59 0.49 12.20
CA ASP A 41 23.96 -0.52 13.05
C ASP A 41 22.74 0.06 13.79
N LYS A 42 22.87 1.25 14.39
CA LYS A 42 21.75 1.97 15.02
C LYS A 42 20.65 2.28 14.01
N TRP A 43 21.01 2.71 12.80
CA TRP A 43 20.03 2.99 11.76
C TRP A 43 19.29 1.71 11.34
N ILE A 44 19.96 0.58 11.20
CA ILE A 44 19.34 -0.72 10.87
C ILE A 44 18.35 -1.14 11.95
N GLN A 45 18.71 -1.05 13.23
CA GLN A 45 17.77 -1.37 14.31
C GLN A 45 16.56 -0.42 14.32
N SER A 46 16.78 0.88 14.09
CA SER A 46 15.70 1.85 13.98
C SER A 46 14.80 1.57 12.78
N PHE A 47 15.37 1.23 11.62
CA PHE A 47 14.65 0.81 10.43
C PHE A 47 13.71 -0.35 10.75
N LYS A 48 14.22 -1.44 11.34
CA LYS A 48 13.41 -2.62 11.69
C LYS A 48 12.23 -2.22 12.58
N SER A 49 12.51 -1.55 13.70
CA SER A 49 11.48 -1.14 14.66
C SER A 49 10.44 -0.20 14.04
N ASN A 50 10.88 0.80 13.28
CA ASN A 50 9.98 1.78 12.66
C ASN A 50 9.08 1.14 11.60
N VAL A 51 9.59 0.17 10.83
CA VAL A 51 8.74 -0.60 9.91
C VAL A 51 7.73 -1.41 10.70
N GLU A 52 8.15 -2.21 11.69
CA GLU A 52 7.21 -3.03 12.48
C GLU A 52 6.09 -2.18 13.10
N ILE A 53 6.43 -1.02 13.69
CA ILE A 53 5.46 -0.07 14.23
C ILE A 53 4.51 0.42 13.13
N TYR A 54 5.04 0.85 11.99
CA TYR A 54 4.21 1.37 10.89
C TYR A 54 3.23 0.31 10.37
N LEU A 55 3.69 -0.92 10.18
CA LEU A 55 2.86 -2.02 9.66
C LEU A 55 1.87 -2.56 10.71
N SER A 56 2.13 -2.35 12.00
CA SER A 56 1.23 -2.78 13.08
C SER A 56 -0.10 -2.01 13.10
N ASP A 57 -0.07 -0.74 12.70
CA ASP A 57 -1.22 0.17 12.66
C ASP A 57 -2.21 -0.26 11.56
N SER A 58 -3.38 -0.78 11.97
CA SER A 58 -4.41 -1.28 11.04
C SER A 58 -4.97 -0.22 10.09
N SER A 59 -4.86 1.07 10.43
CA SER A 59 -5.25 2.17 9.54
C SER A 59 -4.20 2.47 8.46
N LYS A 60 -2.98 1.98 8.67
CA LYS A 60 -1.83 2.09 7.76
C LYS A 60 -1.38 0.77 7.18
N ARG A 61 -2.00 -0.33 7.60
CA ARG A 61 -1.90 -1.61 6.92
C ARG A 61 -2.33 -1.35 5.49
N PHE A 62 -1.30 -1.23 4.64
CA PHE A 62 -1.39 -1.78 3.31
C PHE A 62 -2.12 -3.11 3.44
N SER A 63 -3.13 -3.33 2.61
CA SER A 63 -3.56 -4.70 2.42
C SER A 63 -2.35 -5.43 1.84
N PHE A 64 -1.54 -6.03 2.71
CA PHE A 64 -0.37 -6.84 2.35
C PHE A 64 -0.78 -8.20 1.75
N SER A 65 -2.08 -8.36 1.48
CA SER A 65 -2.63 -9.33 0.55
C SER A 65 -2.64 -8.83 -0.90
N ASP A 66 -2.37 -7.55 -1.15
CA ASP A 66 -2.36 -6.96 -2.50
C ASP A 66 -0.92 -7.05 -3.06
N ALA A 67 -0.76 -7.65 -4.23
CA ALA A 67 0.55 -7.96 -4.80
C ALA A 67 1.38 -6.69 -5.08
N LYS A 68 0.74 -5.55 -5.38
CA LYS A 68 1.40 -4.26 -5.54
C LYS A 68 2.12 -3.82 -4.27
N HIS A 69 1.49 -3.96 -3.10
CA HIS A 69 2.09 -3.55 -1.83
C HIS A 69 3.30 -4.43 -1.47
N CYS A 70 3.24 -5.74 -1.76
CA CYS A 70 4.40 -6.62 -1.65
C CYS A 70 5.55 -6.16 -2.55
N LYS A 71 5.24 -5.81 -3.81
CA LYS A 71 6.22 -5.27 -4.76
C LYS A 71 6.83 -3.96 -4.31
N ASP A 72 6.04 -3.05 -3.75
CA ASP A 72 6.53 -1.80 -3.19
C ASP A 72 7.45 -2.03 -1.99
N PHE A 73 7.05 -2.89 -1.05
CA PHE A 73 7.90 -3.17 0.10
C PHE A 73 9.21 -3.84 -0.31
N ASN A 74 9.15 -4.84 -1.19
CA ASN A 74 10.35 -5.47 -1.75
C ASN A 74 11.23 -4.47 -2.52
N TYR A 75 10.63 -3.51 -3.21
CA TYR A 75 11.34 -2.41 -3.85
C TYR A 75 12.08 -1.55 -2.82
N LEU A 76 11.44 -1.22 -1.69
CA LEU A 76 12.09 -0.48 -0.59
C LEU A 76 13.29 -1.25 -0.02
N ILE A 77 13.14 -2.55 0.26
CA ILE A 77 14.23 -3.41 0.75
C ILE A 77 15.39 -3.43 -0.25
N ASN A 78 15.11 -3.57 -1.55
CA ASN A 78 16.13 -3.53 -2.60
C ASN A 78 16.82 -2.16 -2.67
N MET A 79 16.07 -1.06 -2.53
CA MET A 79 16.64 0.28 -2.50
C MET A 79 17.57 0.46 -1.29
N ILE A 80 17.17 0.01 -0.10
CA ILE A 80 17.97 0.12 1.12
C ILE A 80 19.25 -0.70 1.00
N THR A 81 19.14 -1.97 0.60
CA THR A 81 20.31 -2.85 0.43
C THR A 81 21.25 -2.34 -0.66
N SER A 82 20.73 -1.77 -1.76
CA SER A 82 21.55 -1.09 -2.77
C SER A 82 22.30 0.11 -2.20
N LYS A 83 21.65 0.94 -1.36
CA LYS A 83 22.32 2.06 -0.68
C LYS A 83 23.39 1.59 0.30
N ILE A 84 23.12 0.56 1.09
CA ILE A 84 24.10 -0.04 2.01
C ILE A 84 25.32 -0.55 1.24
N ASN A 85 25.10 -1.23 0.12
CA ASN A 85 26.20 -1.69 -0.74
C ASN A 85 26.97 -0.55 -1.42
N SER A 86 26.39 0.65 -1.47
CA SER A 86 27.04 1.86 -2.00
C SER A 86 27.80 2.66 -0.93
N LEU A 87 27.72 2.27 0.35
CA LEU A 87 28.47 2.92 1.42
C LEU A 87 29.99 2.80 1.18
N PRO A 88 30.81 3.75 1.69
CA PRO A 88 32.26 3.70 1.55
C PRO A 88 32.93 2.65 2.45
N ASN A 89 32.17 2.01 3.34
CA ASN A 89 32.65 1.01 4.29
C ASN A 89 33.18 -0.27 3.59
N PRO A 90 34.00 -1.09 4.27
CA PRO A 90 34.50 -2.34 3.71
C PRO A 90 33.39 -3.26 3.18
N ILE A 91 33.69 -4.00 2.10
CA ILE A 91 32.72 -4.91 1.44
C ILE A 91 32.06 -5.86 2.45
N TYR A 92 32.84 -6.48 3.34
CA TYR A 92 32.31 -7.46 4.28
C TYR A 92 31.26 -6.87 5.23
N LYS A 93 31.40 -5.61 5.68
CA LYS A 93 30.39 -4.95 6.53
C LYS A 93 29.11 -4.67 5.75
N ARG A 94 29.24 -4.19 4.50
CA ARG A 94 28.10 -3.93 3.61
C ARG A 94 27.29 -5.18 3.32
N VAL A 95 27.97 -6.32 3.14
CA VAL A 95 27.34 -7.63 2.98
C VAL A 95 26.59 -8.02 4.26
N LEU A 96 27.24 -7.94 5.43
CA LEU A 96 26.61 -8.28 6.72
C LEU A 96 25.33 -7.45 6.97
N TRP A 97 25.40 -6.13 6.79
CA TRP A 97 24.24 -5.24 6.95
C TRP A 97 23.13 -5.52 5.95
N SER A 98 23.48 -5.79 4.70
CA SER A 98 22.50 -6.13 3.66
C SER A 98 21.79 -7.44 3.98
N ASP A 99 22.53 -8.44 4.45
CA ASP A 99 22.01 -9.75 4.81
C ASP A 99 21.14 -9.66 6.07
N GLU A 100 21.54 -8.88 7.07
CA GLU A 100 20.72 -8.62 8.26
C GLU A 100 19.34 -8.05 7.91
N ILE A 101 19.26 -7.10 6.96
CA ILE A 101 17.99 -6.52 6.51
C ILE A 101 17.15 -7.55 5.75
N LYS A 102 17.78 -8.36 4.88
CA LYS A 102 17.07 -9.40 4.12
C LYS A 102 16.51 -10.48 5.06
N GLN A 103 17.31 -10.95 6.00
CA GLN A 103 16.91 -11.96 6.98
C GLN A 103 15.79 -11.44 7.87
N TRP A 104 15.92 -10.22 8.41
CA TRP A 104 14.86 -9.61 9.19
C TRP A 104 13.53 -9.53 8.42
N ARG A 105 13.56 -9.21 7.11
CA ARG A 105 12.36 -9.19 6.28
C ARG A 105 11.72 -10.59 6.19
N VAL A 106 12.52 -11.64 6.03
CA VAL A 106 12.03 -13.02 5.93
C VAL A 106 11.39 -13.42 7.26
N ASP A 107 12.05 -13.12 8.37
CA ASP A 107 11.55 -13.37 9.72
C ASP A 107 10.27 -12.59 10.01
N TYR A 108 10.19 -11.33 9.55
CA TYR A 108 9.01 -10.50 9.73
C TYR A 108 7.79 -11.11 9.05
N TYR A 109 7.90 -11.53 7.79
CA TYR A 109 6.78 -12.17 7.08
C TYR A 109 6.42 -13.54 7.64
N SER A 110 7.42 -14.31 8.07
CA SER A 110 7.18 -15.62 8.68
C SER A 110 6.39 -15.52 9.99
N ARG A 111 6.62 -14.46 10.79
CA ARG A 111 5.86 -14.18 12.01
C ARG A 111 4.49 -13.53 11.74
N ASN A 112 4.29 -12.95 10.56
CA ASN A 112 3.07 -12.23 10.20
C ASN A 112 2.34 -12.96 9.06
N ILE A 113 1.83 -14.16 9.34
CA ILE A 113 1.24 -15.10 8.36
C ILE A 113 0.07 -14.55 7.52
N HIS A 114 -0.51 -13.42 7.91
CA HIS A 114 -1.54 -12.72 7.15
C HIS A 114 -0.97 -11.92 5.96
N ILE A 115 0.36 -11.73 5.94
CA ILE A 115 1.11 -11.09 4.87
C ILE A 115 1.58 -12.17 3.90
N LYS A 116 1.06 -12.15 2.67
CA LYS A 116 1.41 -13.13 1.62
C LYS A 116 2.45 -12.55 0.66
N CYS A 117 3.50 -11.94 1.19
CA CYS A 117 4.57 -11.36 0.38
C CYS A 117 5.78 -12.29 0.32
N GLU A 118 6.15 -12.72 -0.87
CA GLU A 118 7.35 -13.50 -1.13
C GLU A 118 8.51 -12.59 -1.55
N GLU A 119 9.75 -13.10 -1.47
CA GLU A 119 10.89 -12.39 -2.04
C GLU A 119 10.82 -12.24 -3.56
N GLY A 120 10.16 -13.18 -4.24
CA GLY A 120 9.91 -13.14 -5.67
C GLY A 120 8.97 -12.00 -6.10
N ASP A 121 8.20 -11.42 -5.18
CA ASP A 121 7.24 -10.34 -5.48
C ASP A 121 7.94 -9.01 -5.71
N LYS A 122 8.77 -8.92 -6.74
CA LYS A 122 9.50 -7.71 -7.12
C LYS A 122 8.90 -7.14 -8.41
N TYR A 123 9.19 -5.86 -8.67
CA TYR A 123 8.98 -5.31 -10.00
C TYR A 123 10.00 -5.92 -10.95
N ASN A 124 9.56 -6.51 -12.05
CA ASN A 124 10.44 -6.98 -13.14
C ASN A 124 11.21 -5.81 -13.75
N ASP A 125 10.60 -4.61 -13.78
CA ASP A 125 11.27 -3.37 -14.10
C ASP A 125 10.83 -2.29 -13.10
N HIS A 126 11.79 -1.77 -12.33
CA HIS A 126 11.56 -0.70 -11.36
C HIS A 126 10.95 0.57 -11.97
N LYS A 127 11.15 0.82 -13.28
CA LYS A 127 10.55 1.94 -13.98
C LYS A 127 9.02 1.85 -14.04
N LEU A 128 8.45 0.64 -13.90
CA LEU A 128 7.00 0.46 -13.86
C LEU A 128 6.38 0.93 -12.54
N LYS A 129 7.18 1.06 -11.47
CA LYS A 129 6.66 1.49 -10.16
C LYS A 129 5.90 2.81 -10.25
N ASP A 130 6.51 3.83 -10.87
CA ASP A 130 5.88 5.16 -10.96
C ASP A 130 4.54 5.13 -11.72
N LEU A 131 4.42 4.24 -12.71
CA LEU A 131 3.19 4.02 -13.47
C LEU A 131 2.14 3.30 -12.61
N TYR A 132 2.51 2.25 -11.89
CA TYR A 132 1.58 1.54 -11.00
C TYR A 132 1.10 2.41 -9.85
N ASP A 133 1.99 3.22 -9.27
CA ASP A 133 1.61 4.24 -8.28
C ASP A 133 0.61 5.23 -8.88
N PHE A 134 0.69 5.53 -10.19
CA PHE A 134 -0.25 6.44 -10.84
C PHE A 134 -1.61 5.78 -11.05
N CYS A 135 -1.61 4.54 -11.55
CA CYS A 135 -2.82 3.77 -11.76
C CYS A 135 -3.57 3.50 -10.45
N GLU A 136 -2.86 3.13 -9.37
CA GLU A 136 -3.44 2.93 -8.04
C GLU A 136 -4.12 4.20 -7.51
N ASP A 137 -3.44 5.35 -7.60
CA ASP A 137 -4.00 6.63 -7.17
C ASP A 137 -5.20 7.03 -8.04
N ASN A 138 -5.15 6.79 -9.34
CA ASN A 138 -6.28 7.04 -10.22
C ASN A 138 -7.50 6.17 -9.83
N ILE A 139 -7.30 4.87 -9.58
CA ILE A 139 -8.37 3.95 -9.12
C ILE A 139 -8.97 4.49 -7.81
N PHE A 140 -8.13 4.88 -6.85
CA PHE A 140 -8.58 5.47 -5.60
C PHE A 140 -9.40 6.74 -5.82
N ILE A 141 -8.91 7.65 -6.67
CA ILE A 141 -9.60 8.91 -6.99
C ILE A 141 -10.96 8.64 -7.63
N GLN A 142 -11.07 7.71 -8.58
CA GLN A 142 -12.34 7.36 -9.21
C GLN A 142 -13.33 6.78 -8.18
N LYS A 143 -12.87 5.89 -7.29
CA LYS A 143 -13.68 5.31 -6.21
C LYS A 143 -14.16 6.37 -5.21
N LYS A 144 -13.36 7.41 -4.97
CA LYS A 144 -13.63 8.50 -4.02
C LYS A 144 -14.04 9.80 -4.69
N HIS A 145 -14.44 9.76 -5.96
CA HIS A 145 -14.69 10.93 -6.79
C HIS A 145 -15.64 11.94 -6.13
N SER A 146 -16.77 11.49 -5.57
CA SER A 146 -17.77 12.37 -4.97
C SER A 146 -17.28 13.09 -3.70
N GLU A 147 -16.41 12.45 -2.93
CA GLU A 147 -15.78 13.02 -1.73
C GLU A 147 -14.67 14.01 -2.13
N ILE A 148 -13.80 13.60 -3.07
CA ILE A 148 -12.69 14.43 -3.56
C ILE A 148 -13.22 15.68 -4.26
N LYS A 149 -14.22 15.56 -5.13
CA LYS A 149 -14.82 16.70 -5.85
C LYS A 149 -15.29 17.82 -4.91
N LYS A 150 -15.73 17.47 -3.69
CA LYS A 150 -16.21 18.41 -2.67
C LYS A 150 -15.11 18.87 -1.70
N SER A 151 -13.94 18.22 -1.74
CA SER A 151 -12.77 18.55 -0.92
C SER A 151 -12.22 19.91 -1.31
N ASN A 152 -11.76 20.69 -0.33
CA ASN A 152 -11.00 21.91 -0.61
C ASN A 152 -9.56 21.63 -1.08
N GLN A 153 -9.14 20.35 -1.11
CA GLN A 153 -7.85 19.88 -1.63
C GLN A 153 -7.98 19.28 -3.05
N CYS A 154 -9.17 19.32 -3.65
CA CYS A 154 -9.46 18.72 -4.95
C CYS A 154 -8.49 19.21 -6.04
N ASP A 155 -8.28 20.52 -6.15
CA ASP A 155 -7.39 21.10 -7.17
C ASP A 155 -5.93 20.65 -6.99
N GLY A 156 -5.47 20.48 -5.74
CA GLY A 156 -4.13 19.96 -5.44
C GLY A 156 -3.95 18.53 -5.94
N ILE A 157 -4.94 17.66 -5.66
CA ILE A 157 -4.95 16.28 -6.19
C ILE A 157 -4.92 16.30 -7.72
N ILE A 158 -5.70 17.18 -8.36
CA ILE A 158 -5.73 17.26 -9.83
C ILE A 158 -4.41 17.72 -10.41
N SER A 159 -3.80 18.75 -9.82
CA SER A 159 -2.48 19.23 -10.22
C SER A 159 -1.44 18.13 -10.06
N ASN A 160 -1.45 17.40 -8.93
CA ASN A 160 -0.52 16.30 -8.68
C ASN A 160 -0.61 15.20 -9.75
N MET A 161 -1.83 14.79 -10.11
CA MET A 161 -2.04 13.78 -11.15
C MET A 161 -1.60 14.26 -12.53
N SER A 162 -1.89 15.53 -12.86
CA SER A 162 -1.49 16.15 -14.13
C SER A 162 0.03 16.24 -14.27
N ASP A 163 0.73 16.62 -13.19
CA ASP A 163 2.19 16.66 -13.14
C ASP A 163 2.84 15.27 -13.30
N ARG A 164 2.15 14.23 -12.84
CA ARG A 164 2.64 12.85 -13.02
C ARG A 164 2.41 12.36 -14.44
N ILE A 165 1.28 12.70 -15.06
CA ILE A 165 1.06 12.42 -16.48
C ILE A 165 2.17 13.03 -17.32
N SER A 166 2.51 14.31 -17.11
CA SER A 166 3.56 14.98 -17.90
C SER A 166 4.93 14.30 -17.77
N LYS A 167 5.27 13.76 -16.58
CA LYS A 167 6.51 13.01 -16.32
C LYS A 167 6.51 11.60 -16.89
N LEU A 168 5.35 10.95 -16.92
CA LEU A 168 5.20 9.55 -17.36
C LEU A 168 4.97 9.42 -18.86
N LYS A 169 4.31 10.39 -19.49
CA LYS A 169 3.94 10.38 -20.91
C LYS A 169 5.13 10.14 -21.86
N PRO A 170 6.32 10.74 -21.66
CA PRO A 170 7.49 10.45 -22.49
C PRO A 170 7.95 8.98 -22.45
N LYS A 171 7.55 8.23 -21.42
CA LYS A 171 7.91 6.82 -21.20
C LYS A 171 6.80 5.85 -21.64
N LYS A 172 5.70 6.33 -22.22
CA LYS A 172 4.51 5.53 -22.55
C LYS A 172 4.82 4.30 -23.39
N GLU A 173 5.57 4.45 -24.48
CA GLU A 173 5.94 3.33 -25.37
C GLU A 173 6.73 2.24 -24.66
N MET A 174 7.61 2.63 -23.73
CA MET A 174 8.34 1.67 -22.90
C MET A 174 7.38 0.91 -21.97
N PHE A 175 6.39 1.61 -21.39
CA PHE A 175 5.41 0.98 -20.52
C PHE A 175 4.53 -0.03 -21.26
N LEU A 176 4.00 0.34 -22.44
CA LEU A 176 3.19 -0.57 -23.27
C LEU A 176 3.89 -1.90 -23.54
N ARG A 177 5.20 -1.85 -23.86
CA ARG A 177 6.00 -3.06 -24.12
C ARG A 177 6.24 -3.91 -22.87
N LYS A 178 6.34 -3.29 -21.70
CA LYS A 178 6.77 -3.97 -20.47
C LYS A 178 5.61 -4.50 -19.65
N ILE A 179 4.47 -3.81 -19.66
CA ILE A 179 3.34 -4.14 -18.79
C ILE A 179 2.72 -5.50 -19.11
N GLN A 180 2.74 -5.90 -20.39
CA GLN A 180 2.26 -7.20 -20.86
C GLN A 180 2.92 -8.40 -20.16
N ARG A 181 4.10 -8.23 -19.56
CA ARG A 181 4.86 -9.29 -18.87
C ARG A 181 4.99 -9.05 -17.36
N ALA A 182 4.36 -8.00 -16.85
CA ALA A 182 4.57 -7.51 -15.49
C ALA A 182 3.29 -7.00 -14.84
N GLU A 183 2.13 -7.44 -15.33
CA GLU A 183 0.83 -7.04 -14.82
C GLU A 183 0.69 -7.36 -13.33
N ILE A 184 0.09 -6.44 -12.59
CA ILE A 184 -0.16 -6.56 -11.15
C ILE A 184 -1.67 -6.71 -10.99
N PRO A 185 -2.18 -7.92 -10.64
CA PRO A 185 -3.61 -8.22 -10.72
C PRO A 185 -4.51 -7.29 -9.90
N ASP A 186 -4.01 -6.83 -8.75
CA ASP A 186 -4.70 -5.94 -7.81
C ASP A 186 -4.71 -4.46 -8.25
N VAL A 187 -3.86 -4.08 -9.21
CA VAL A 187 -3.81 -2.72 -9.78
C VAL A 187 -3.83 -2.79 -11.31
N PRO A 188 -5.02 -2.97 -11.92
CA PRO A 188 -5.18 -2.90 -13.37
C PRO A 188 -4.66 -1.57 -13.91
N CYS A 189 -3.79 -1.62 -14.89
CA CYS A 189 -3.09 -0.43 -15.37
C CYS A 189 -2.83 -0.52 -16.87
N ASP A 190 -3.46 0.37 -17.63
CA ASP A 190 -3.20 0.55 -19.06
C ASP A 190 -2.41 1.86 -19.27
N PRO A 191 -1.18 1.82 -19.83
CA PRO A 191 -0.39 3.02 -20.11
C PRO A 191 -1.07 4.03 -21.04
N ASN A 192 -2.12 3.64 -21.79
CA ASN A 192 -2.94 4.57 -22.57
C ASN A 192 -3.66 5.61 -21.71
N ILE A 193 -3.81 5.37 -20.41
CA ILE A 193 -4.33 6.37 -19.47
C ILE A 193 -3.50 7.66 -19.47
N LEU A 194 -2.23 7.62 -19.87
CA LEU A 194 -1.35 8.78 -19.92
C LEU A 194 -1.67 9.76 -21.07
N ASP A 195 -2.52 9.36 -22.02
CA ASP A 195 -3.04 10.27 -23.04
C ASP A 195 -4.34 10.95 -22.63
N SER A 196 -4.94 10.52 -21.52
CA SER A 196 -6.15 11.16 -21.02
C SER A 196 -5.87 12.60 -20.59
N THR A 197 -6.81 13.49 -20.90
CA THR A 197 -6.88 14.82 -20.30
C THR A 197 -7.53 14.68 -18.94
N PHE A 198 -6.79 14.12 -17.98
CA PHE A 198 -7.18 14.26 -16.58
C PHE A 198 -7.28 15.77 -16.27
N PRO A 199 -8.36 16.26 -15.63
CA PRO A 199 -9.40 15.51 -14.91
C PRO A 199 -10.67 15.22 -15.73
N SER A 200 -11.33 14.10 -15.42
CA SER A 200 -12.68 13.80 -15.92
C SER A 200 -13.80 14.58 -15.19
N PHE A 201 -13.46 15.44 -14.21
CA PHE A 201 -14.41 16.19 -13.40
C PHE A 201 -13.84 17.51 -12.87
N THR A 202 -14.73 18.49 -12.63
CA THR A 202 -14.39 19.80 -12.05
C THR A 202 -14.59 19.81 -10.54
N CYS A 203 -13.68 20.42 -9.80
CA CYS A 203 -13.81 20.61 -8.35
C CYS A 203 -14.95 21.56 -8.01
N THR A 204 -15.79 21.18 -7.05
CA THR A 204 -16.88 22.00 -6.53
C THR A 204 -16.84 21.94 -5.01
N PRO A 205 -15.92 22.68 -4.36
CA PRO A 205 -15.78 22.67 -2.91
C PRO A 205 -17.11 23.03 -2.27
N SER A 206 -17.53 22.27 -1.27
CA SER A 206 -18.69 22.68 -0.47
C SER A 206 -18.29 23.91 0.33
N SER A 207 -18.76 25.09 -0.05
CA SER A 207 -18.64 26.27 0.79
C SER A 207 -19.17 25.91 2.17
N LYS A 208 -18.37 26.10 3.22
CA LYS A 208 -18.93 26.15 4.57
C LYS A 208 -20.08 27.17 4.51
N PRO A 209 -21.26 26.90 5.10
CA PRO A 209 -22.21 27.98 5.32
C PRO A 209 -21.43 29.04 6.07
N SER A 210 -21.27 30.21 5.46
CA SER A 210 -20.85 31.40 6.19
C SER A 210 -21.80 31.48 7.37
N SER A 211 -21.28 31.36 8.60
CA SER A 211 -22.03 31.81 9.76
C SER A 211 -22.32 33.28 9.49
N GLU A 212 -23.52 33.56 9.01
CA GLU A 212 -24.09 34.89 9.02
C GLU A 212 -23.95 35.37 10.45
N THR A 213 -22.95 36.22 10.67
CA THR A 213 -22.90 37.03 11.87
C THR A 213 -24.08 37.96 11.72
N GLY A 214 -25.22 37.54 12.27
CA GLY A 214 -26.41 38.35 12.33
C GLY A 214 -26.00 39.69 12.91
N GLN A 215 -26.05 40.73 12.08
CA GLN A 215 -26.13 42.09 12.58
C GLN A 215 -27.45 42.20 13.32
N HIS A 216 -27.44 41.83 14.61
CA HIS A 216 -28.46 42.32 15.52
C HIS A 216 -28.16 43.79 15.78
N GLY A 217 -28.97 44.62 15.13
CA GLY A 217 -29.01 46.05 15.35
C GLY A 217 -29.09 46.36 16.83
N ILE A 218 -28.15 47.18 17.28
CA ILE A 218 -28.17 47.85 18.57
C ILE A 218 -29.46 48.69 18.60
N ARG A 219 -30.42 48.32 19.45
CA ARG A 219 -31.43 49.25 19.93
C ARG A 219 -31.39 49.27 21.45
N SER A 220 -30.84 50.38 21.94
CA SER A 220 -30.83 50.80 23.33
C SER A 220 -32.24 51.18 23.79
N SER A 221 -32.63 50.70 24.97
CA SER A 221 -33.44 51.46 25.93
C SER A 221 -33.30 50.85 27.33
N HIS A 222 -32.86 51.70 28.26
CA HIS A 222 -32.71 51.47 29.70
C HIS A 222 -34.05 51.31 30.43
N THR A 223 -34.09 50.49 31.51
CA THR A 223 -34.29 50.91 32.91
C THR A 223 -34.28 49.72 33.89
N ASP A 224 -33.29 49.73 34.78
CA ASP A 224 -33.28 49.43 36.22
C ASP A 224 -34.04 48.25 36.90
N ARG A 225 -33.23 47.45 37.61
CA ARG A 225 -33.32 47.13 39.07
C ARG A 225 -33.57 45.66 39.49
N ARG A 226 -32.66 45.22 40.40
CA ARG A 226 -32.73 44.18 41.46
C ARG A 226 -32.32 42.73 41.13
N GLU A 227 -31.07 42.47 41.46
CA GLU A 227 -30.54 41.48 42.44
C GLU A 227 -31.25 40.13 42.69
N SER A 228 -30.39 39.10 42.71
CA SER A 228 -30.47 37.79 43.37
C SER A 228 -31.17 36.64 42.63
N SER A 229 -30.38 35.64 42.21
CA SER A 229 -30.33 34.30 42.83
C SER A 229 -29.48 33.34 42.01
N LYS A 230 -28.46 32.76 42.66
CA LYS A 230 -27.76 31.55 42.21
C LYS A 230 -28.76 30.42 41.97
N ILE A 231 -28.71 29.76 40.82
CA ILE A 231 -29.12 28.36 40.69
C ILE A 231 -28.06 27.63 39.86
N LEU A 232 -27.23 26.87 40.59
CA LEU A 232 -26.47 25.74 40.08
C LEU A 232 -27.47 24.64 39.75
N LEU A 233 -27.48 24.12 38.53
CA LEU A 233 -28.02 22.79 38.26
C LEU A 233 -26.99 21.99 37.47
N ILE A 234 -26.44 21.04 38.22
CA ILE A 234 -25.65 19.91 37.77
C ILE A 234 -26.57 18.93 37.04
N GLU A 235 -25.97 18.26 36.06
CA GLU A 235 -26.37 17.14 35.19
C GLU A 235 -27.34 16.10 35.78
N PRO A 236 -27.98 15.28 34.92
CA PRO A 236 -27.50 13.89 34.88
C PRO A 236 -27.46 13.21 33.50
N LEU A 237 -26.41 12.40 33.32
CA LEU A 237 -26.30 11.28 32.37
C LEU A 237 -27.50 10.31 32.48
N PRO A 238 -27.89 9.63 31.39
CA PRO A 238 -28.54 8.33 31.48
C PRO A 238 -27.52 7.20 31.39
N SER A 239 -27.54 6.38 32.44
CA SER A 239 -26.88 5.09 32.61
C SER A 239 -27.41 4.01 31.66
N PHE A 240 -26.52 3.07 31.38
CA PHE A 240 -26.76 1.71 30.91
C PHE A 240 -27.95 1.01 31.57
N GLY A 241 -28.66 0.21 30.75
CA GLY A 241 -29.66 -0.77 31.17
C GLY A 241 -29.79 -1.86 30.11
N VAL A 242 -29.22 -3.03 30.41
CA VAL A 242 -29.26 -4.30 29.67
C VAL A 242 -30.65 -4.92 29.74
N SER A 243 -31.13 -5.53 28.65
CA SER A 243 -31.92 -6.75 28.72
C SER A 243 -31.80 -7.58 27.44
N ASN A 244 -31.52 -8.87 27.63
CA ASN A 244 -31.50 -9.91 26.61
C ASN A 244 -32.93 -10.31 26.23
N ASP A 245 -33.15 -10.64 24.96
CA ASP A 245 -33.82 -11.90 24.61
C ASP A 245 -33.46 -12.30 23.17
N GLY A 246 -33.18 -13.57 22.98
CA GLY A 246 -32.72 -14.15 21.73
C GLY A 246 -33.87 -14.65 20.88
N ARG A 247 -33.73 -14.51 19.56
CA ARG A 247 -34.34 -15.48 18.65
C ARG A 247 -33.56 -15.57 17.35
N HIS A 248 -33.07 -16.78 17.10
CA HIS A 248 -32.59 -17.26 15.81
C HIS A 248 -33.69 -17.14 14.77
N GLU A 249 -33.36 -16.63 13.58
CA GLU A 249 -34.11 -16.95 12.37
C GLU A 249 -33.14 -17.29 11.25
N SER A 250 -33.13 -18.59 10.95
CA SER A 250 -32.36 -19.24 9.90
C SER A 250 -33.18 -19.19 8.62
N LEU A 251 -32.60 -18.73 7.51
CA LEU A 251 -33.24 -18.78 6.20
C LEU A 251 -33.00 -20.16 5.58
N ALA A 252 -34.10 -20.90 5.42
CA ALA A 252 -34.17 -22.16 4.71
C ALA A 252 -34.00 -21.95 3.19
N VAL A 253 -33.24 -22.85 2.55
CA VAL A 253 -33.35 -23.14 1.12
C VAL A 253 -33.59 -24.64 0.98
N THR A 254 -34.64 -24.95 0.23
CA THR A 254 -35.29 -26.24 0.00
C THR A 254 -34.39 -27.23 -0.76
N GLU A 255 -34.44 -28.50 -0.35
CA GLU A 255 -33.91 -29.64 -1.08
C GLU A 255 -35.06 -30.55 -1.57
N GLU A 256 -34.79 -31.18 -2.72
CA GLU A 256 -35.30 -32.43 -3.29
C GLU A 256 -36.26 -32.42 -4.50
N GLY A 257 -35.72 -32.97 -5.59
CA GLY A 257 -36.38 -33.51 -6.77
C GLY A 257 -35.43 -34.51 -7.47
N LYS A 258 -35.75 -35.80 -7.33
CA LYS A 258 -35.01 -37.06 -7.60
C LYS A 258 -34.44 -37.32 -9.02
N PRO A 259 -33.60 -38.39 -9.18
CA PRO A 259 -32.73 -38.65 -10.33
C PRO A 259 -33.36 -39.57 -11.39
N SER A 260 -32.78 -39.56 -12.60
CA SER A 260 -32.91 -40.66 -13.57
C SER A 260 -31.59 -40.87 -14.30
N ASN A 261 -31.06 -42.08 -14.15
CA ASN A 261 -29.99 -42.66 -14.94
C ASN A 261 -30.39 -42.71 -16.42
N ASP A 262 -29.47 -42.36 -17.31
CA ASP A 262 -29.29 -43.16 -18.52
C ASP A 262 -27.80 -43.21 -18.90
N SER A 263 -27.38 -44.45 -19.08
CA SER A 263 -26.04 -44.92 -19.42
C SER A 263 -25.84 -44.85 -20.93
N SER A 264 -24.70 -44.35 -21.38
CA SER A 264 -24.07 -44.87 -22.59
C SER A 264 -22.57 -44.62 -22.55
N SER A 265 -21.84 -45.72 -22.62
CA SER A 265 -20.40 -45.89 -22.75
C SER A 265 -19.82 -45.18 -23.98
N ASP A 266 -18.57 -44.74 -23.89
CA ASP A 266 -17.50 -45.31 -24.71
C ASP A 266 -16.13 -45.07 -24.09
N THR A 267 -15.41 -46.18 -23.95
CA THR A 267 -14.05 -46.33 -23.42
C THR A 267 -13.00 -46.36 -24.54
N ILE A 268 -11.73 -46.20 -24.13
CA ILE A 268 -10.46 -46.53 -24.83
C ILE A 268 -9.86 -45.33 -25.61
N GLY A 269 -8.59 -44.92 -25.42
CA GLY A 269 -7.47 -45.67 -24.88
C GLY A 269 -6.37 -44.81 -24.27
N LEU A 270 -5.94 -45.25 -23.09
CA LEU A 270 -4.60 -45.00 -22.56
C LEU A 270 -3.62 -45.90 -23.33
N VAL A 271 -2.65 -45.29 -24.01
CA VAL A 271 -1.46 -45.98 -24.49
C VAL A 271 -0.31 -45.62 -23.55
N SER A 272 0.02 -46.58 -22.71
CA SER A 272 1.28 -46.70 -22.00
C SER A 272 2.43 -46.95 -22.97
N LEU A 273 3.56 -46.25 -22.82
CA LEU A 273 4.87 -46.78 -23.18
C LEU A 273 5.89 -46.51 -22.06
N PRO A 274 6.72 -47.49 -21.68
CA PRO A 274 7.67 -47.39 -20.58
C PRO A 274 9.11 -47.11 -21.05
N ILE A 275 9.97 -46.93 -20.02
CA ILE A 275 11.42 -47.22 -19.95
C ILE A 275 12.32 -45.99 -19.73
N PHE A 276 12.68 -45.85 -18.45
CA PHE A 276 14.01 -45.57 -17.90
C PHE A 276 15.16 -45.19 -18.85
N GLY A 277 15.91 -44.18 -18.44
CA GLY A 277 17.37 -44.31 -18.44
C GLY A 277 18.14 -43.08 -18.88
N VAL A 278 19.00 -42.63 -17.96
CA VAL A 278 20.20 -41.82 -18.19
C VAL A 278 19.98 -40.32 -18.37
N LEU A 279 20.29 -39.56 -17.31
CA LEU A 279 21.26 -38.45 -17.35
C LEU A 279 21.52 -37.93 -15.91
N ALA A 280 21.92 -38.85 -15.03
CA ALA A 280 22.70 -38.51 -13.85
C ALA A 280 24.13 -38.97 -14.13
N LEU A 281 24.96 -38.11 -14.74
CA LEU A 281 26.44 -38.17 -14.76
C LEU A 281 26.99 -37.11 -15.73
N SER A 282 26.99 -35.84 -15.30
CA SER A 282 27.82 -34.80 -15.92
C SER A 282 28.81 -34.14 -14.95
N PHE A 283 29.02 -34.73 -13.76
CA PHE A 283 29.88 -34.14 -12.73
C PHE A 283 31.18 -34.92 -12.44
N VAL A 284 31.54 -35.92 -13.26
CA VAL A 284 32.72 -36.78 -13.00
C VAL A 284 33.83 -36.70 -14.08
N LEU A 285 33.69 -35.89 -15.13
CA LEU A 285 34.77 -35.66 -16.11
C LEU A 285 35.50 -34.31 -15.96
N TYR A 286 35.60 -33.80 -14.72
CA TYR A 286 36.53 -32.72 -14.36
C TYR A 286 37.51 -33.16 -13.27
N ARG A 287 37.95 -34.42 -13.34
CA ARG A 287 39.21 -34.83 -12.72
C ARG A 287 40.28 -34.92 -13.80
N VAL A 288 41.50 -34.56 -13.40
CA VAL A 288 42.77 -34.91 -14.04
C VAL A 288 43.15 -33.99 -15.21
N ASN A 289 43.72 -32.83 -14.89
CA ASN A 289 44.93 -32.28 -15.52
C ASN A 289 45.26 -30.91 -14.93
N LEU A 290 45.90 -30.87 -13.76
CA LEU A 290 46.74 -29.74 -13.31
C LEU A 290 47.53 -30.17 -12.07
N THR A 291 48.53 -31.02 -12.32
CA THR A 291 49.70 -31.17 -11.44
C THR A 291 50.88 -31.51 -12.33
N PHE A 292 51.73 -30.51 -12.58
CA PHE A 292 53.20 -30.59 -12.59
C PHE A 292 53.74 -29.17 -12.44
#